data_AF-A0A2N5CN55-F1
#
_entry.id   AF-A0A2N5CN55-F1
#
_cell.length_a   1.000
_cell.length_b   1.000
_cell.length_c   1.000
_cell.angle_alpha   90.00
_cell.angle_beta   90.00
_cell.angle_gamma   90.00
#
_symmetry.space_group_name_H-M   'P 1'
#
loop_
_entity.id
_entity.type
_entity.pdbx_description
1 polymer ?
#
loop_
_entity_poly.entity_id
_entity_poly.type
_entity_poly.pdbx_seq_one_letter_code
_entity_poly.pdbx_strand_id
1 'polypeptide(L)'
;MSVLLLALAAALPTLAGDFDGDGKADQARLEPRGGAHVLVVERGAAPGKPQTVTMVADASGFFIAAQPPGTYPTTCAKDVGAPCAADEPRQVELKAPALAFGTEEASLAVAVWTGDRFAVTWLND
;
A
#
# COMPACT_ATOMS: atom_id res chain seq x y z
N MET A 1 -25.26 -12.97 -36.89
CA MET A 1 -24.08 -12.21 -36.44
C MET A 1 -23.88 -12.52 -34.96
N SER A 2 -22.94 -13.41 -34.62
CA SER A 2 -22.59 -13.68 -33.22
C SER A 2 -21.67 -12.57 -32.72
N VAL A 3 -22.11 -11.85 -31.69
CA VAL A 3 -21.26 -10.92 -30.96
C VAL A 3 -20.38 -11.77 -30.04
N LEU A 4 -19.08 -11.82 -30.34
CA LEU A 4 -18.09 -12.39 -29.43
C LEU A 4 -17.88 -11.38 -28.30
N LEU A 5 -18.44 -11.66 -27.12
CA LEU A 5 -18.19 -10.89 -25.91
C LEU A 5 -16.75 -11.22 -25.45
N LEU A 6 -15.80 -10.32 -25.70
CA LEU A 6 -14.52 -10.35 -24.99
C LEU A 6 -14.77 -9.86 -23.57
N ALA A 7 -14.74 -10.77 -22.60
CA ALA A 7 -14.68 -10.38 -21.20
C ALA A 7 -13.32 -9.71 -20.95
N LEU A 8 -13.32 -8.40 -20.70
CA LEU A 8 -12.16 -7.70 -20.19
C LEU A 8 -12.01 -8.12 -18.72
N ALA A 9 -11.13 -9.07 -18.43
CA ALA A 9 -10.72 -9.30 -17.05
C ALA A 9 -10.05 -8.01 -16.56
N ALA A 10 -10.62 -7.36 -15.54
CA ALA A 10 -9.97 -6.22 -14.92
C ALA A 10 -8.60 -6.68 -14.37
N ALA A 11 -7.52 -6.06 -14.86
CA ALA A 11 -6.19 -6.33 -14.32
C ALA A 11 -6.14 -5.81 -12.89
N LEU A 12 -5.59 -6.62 -11.99
CA LEU A 12 -5.37 -6.20 -10.60
C LEU A 12 -4.41 -5.00 -10.57
N PRO A 13 -4.53 -4.10 -9.57
CA PRO A 13 -3.69 -2.92 -9.47
C PRO A 13 -2.19 -3.27 -9.45
N THR A 14 -1.40 -2.51 -10.21
CA THR A 14 0.08 -2.56 -10.22
C THR A 14 0.66 -1.15 -10.27
N LEU A 15 1.79 -0.93 -9.62
CA LEU A 15 2.47 0.37 -9.56
C LEU A 15 3.98 0.19 -9.39
N ALA A 16 4.74 0.87 -10.24
CA ALA A 16 6.19 0.95 -10.12
C ALA A 16 6.59 2.25 -9.40
N GLY A 17 7.61 2.18 -8.55
CA GLY A 17 8.14 3.33 -7.80
C GLY A 17 9.32 2.93 -6.92
N ASP A 18 10.07 3.89 -6.40
CA ASP A 18 11.14 3.65 -5.43
C ASP A 18 10.56 3.79 -4.02
N PHE A 19 9.96 2.71 -3.50
CA PHE A 19 9.20 2.75 -2.25
C PHE A 19 10.07 2.45 -1.03
N ASP A 20 11.25 1.86 -1.24
CA ASP A 20 12.24 1.62 -0.21
C ASP A 20 13.29 2.75 -0.07
N GLY A 21 13.36 3.66 -1.06
CA GLY A 21 14.24 4.81 -1.09
C GLY A 21 15.69 4.50 -1.48
N ASP A 22 15.95 3.35 -2.12
CA ASP A 22 17.29 2.91 -2.50
C ASP A 22 17.75 3.37 -3.89
N GLY A 23 16.87 4.09 -4.61
CA GLY A 23 17.11 4.62 -5.95
C GLY A 23 16.82 3.63 -7.08
N LYS A 24 16.31 2.43 -6.78
CA LYS A 24 15.86 1.44 -7.77
C LYS A 24 14.33 1.39 -7.82
N ALA A 25 13.81 1.01 -8.98
CA ALA A 25 12.38 0.81 -9.13
C ALA A 25 11.95 -0.51 -8.48
N ASP A 26 11.01 -0.42 -7.56
CA ASP A 26 10.22 -1.50 -6.99
C ASP A 26 8.94 -1.72 -7.79
N GLN A 27 8.30 -2.88 -7.58
CA GLN A 27 7.02 -3.23 -8.18
C GLN A 27 6.00 -3.62 -7.10
N ALA A 28 5.00 -2.78 -6.92
CA ALA A 28 3.84 -3.07 -6.08
C ALA A 28 2.72 -3.68 -6.92
N ARG A 29 2.06 -4.72 -6.40
CA ARG A 29 0.95 -5.38 -7.08
C ARG A 29 0.02 -6.08 -6.11
N LEU A 30 -1.26 -6.11 -6.47
CA LEU A 30 -2.26 -6.92 -5.78
C LEU A 30 -2.29 -8.31 -6.44
N GLU A 31 -2.19 -9.37 -5.63
CA GLU A 31 -2.20 -10.77 -6.12
C GLU A 31 -3.32 -11.58 -5.44
N PRO A 32 -3.97 -12.52 -6.13
CA PRO A 32 -4.93 -13.44 -5.50
C PRO A 32 -4.24 -14.40 -4.52
N ARG A 33 -4.84 -14.60 -3.35
CA ARG A 33 -4.35 -15.52 -2.31
C ARG A 33 -5.50 -16.19 -1.57
N GLY A 34 -5.81 -17.44 -1.93
CA GLY A 34 -6.69 -18.31 -1.15
C GLY A 34 -8.09 -17.74 -0.88
N GLY A 35 -8.69 -17.06 -1.86
CA GLY A 35 -10.01 -16.43 -1.73
C GLY A 35 -9.98 -14.97 -1.26
N ALA A 36 -8.81 -14.44 -0.92
CA ALA A 36 -8.55 -13.02 -0.69
C ALA A 36 -7.50 -12.52 -1.69
N HIS A 37 -6.96 -11.31 -1.44
CA HIS A 37 -5.81 -10.77 -2.14
C HIS A 37 -4.69 -10.41 -1.15
N VAL A 38 -3.49 -10.23 -1.67
CA VAL A 38 -2.35 -9.68 -0.92
C VAL A 38 -1.72 -8.55 -1.74
N LEU A 39 -1.47 -7.42 -1.08
CA LEU A 39 -0.59 -6.41 -1.64
C LEU A 39 0.85 -6.83 -1.36
N VAL A 40 1.62 -7.01 -2.42
CA VAL A 40 3.04 -7.34 -2.34
C VAL A 40 3.88 -6.25 -2.99
N VAL A 41 5.09 -6.06 -2.48
CA VAL A 41 6.13 -5.24 -3.10
C VAL A 41 7.32 -6.14 -3.39
N GLU A 42 7.75 -6.15 -4.64
CA GLU A 42 9.03 -6.71 -5.04
C GLU A 42 10.04 -5.60 -5.21
N ARG A 43 11.04 -5.59 -4.33
CA ARG A 43 12.06 -4.54 -4.32
C ARG A 43 13.03 -4.69 -5.49
N GLY A 44 13.43 -3.58 -6.10
CA GLY A 44 14.45 -3.57 -7.16
C GLY A 44 15.81 -4.10 -6.68
N ALA A 45 16.14 -3.93 -5.39
CA ALA A 45 17.32 -4.53 -4.77
C ALA A 45 17.19 -6.01 -4.41
N ALA A 46 15.99 -6.59 -4.41
CA ALA A 46 15.77 -8.00 -4.08
C ALA A 46 14.82 -8.70 -5.07
N PRO A 47 15.20 -8.83 -6.37
CA PRO A 47 14.37 -9.49 -7.36
C PRO A 47 14.01 -10.93 -6.97
N GLY A 48 12.78 -11.35 -7.28
CA GLY A 48 12.25 -12.68 -6.98
C GLY A 48 11.91 -12.92 -5.51
N LYS A 49 11.96 -11.89 -4.66
CA LYS A 49 11.64 -11.96 -3.22
C LYS A 49 10.55 -10.95 -2.84
N PRO A 50 9.30 -11.13 -3.32
CA PRO A 50 8.21 -10.22 -2.97
C PRO A 50 7.94 -10.25 -1.46
N GLN A 51 7.70 -9.07 -0.89
CA GLN A 51 7.33 -8.88 0.51
C GLN A 51 5.85 -8.54 0.60
N THR A 52 5.11 -9.30 1.41
CA THR A 52 3.72 -8.99 1.72
C THR A 52 3.64 -7.74 2.57
N VAL A 53 2.90 -6.74 2.09
CA VAL A 53 2.59 -5.50 2.82
C VAL A 53 1.35 -5.72 3.69
N THR A 54 0.26 -6.21 3.09
CA THR A 54 -0.98 -6.48 3.80
C THR A 54 -1.85 -7.50 3.06
N MET A 55 -2.79 -8.11 3.79
CA MET A 55 -3.87 -8.90 3.21
C MET A 55 -5.06 -7.99 2.91
N VAL A 56 -5.69 -8.21 1.77
CA VAL A 56 -6.82 -7.44 1.27
C VAL A 56 -8.00 -8.41 1.13
N ALA A 57 -8.91 -8.38 2.10
CA ALA A 57 -10.05 -9.31 2.16
C ALA A 57 -11.05 -9.05 1.01
N ASP A 58 -11.31 -7.78 0.72
CA ASP A 58 -12.12 -7.32 -0.40
C ASP A 58 -11.30 -6.36 -1.25
N ALA A 59 -11.17 -6.66 -2.54
CA ALA A 59 -10.45 -5.83 -3.50
C ALA A 59 -11.36 -4.81 -4.20
N SER A 60 -12.68 -4.84 -3.92
CA SER A 60 -13.63 -3.88 -4.44
C SER A 60 -13.25 -2.46 -3.97
N GLY A 61 -13.08 -1.54 -4.91
CA GLY A 61 -12.64 -0.17 -4.60
C GLY A 61 -11.22 -0.05 -4.05
N PHE A 62 -10.43 -1.13 -4.04
CA PHE A 62 -9.04 -1.09 -3.57
C PHE A 62 -8.14 -0.37 -4.58
N PHE A 63 -7.33 0.57 -4.10
CA PHE A 63 -6.36 1.28 -4.92
C PHE A 63 -4.95 1.17 -4.34
N ILE A 64 -3.98 1.36 -5.22
CA ILE A 64 -2.58 1.65 -4.86
C ILE A 64 -2.14 2.92 -5.58
N ALA A 65 -1.35 3.74 -4.92
CA ALA A 65 -0.86 5.02 -5.42
C ALA A 65 0.52 5.34 -4.84
N ALA A 66 1.21 6.32 -5.41
CA ALA A 66 2.42 6.87 -4.81
C ALA A 66 2.02 8.04 -3.90
N GLN A 67 2.32 7.93 -2.61
CA GLN A 67 2.23 9.06 -1.67
C GLN A 67 3.53 9.88 -1.77
N PRO A 68 3.48 11.19 -2.02
CA PRO A 68 4.68 12.02 -2.06
C PRO A 68 5.45 12.06 -0.72
N PRO A 69 6.71 12.50 -0.74
CA PRO A 69 7.41 12.86 0.49
C PRO A 69 6.67 13.95 1.25
N GLY A 70 6.75 13.91 2.58
CA GLY A 70 6.06 14.86 3.44
C GLY A 70 5.87 14.35 4.86
N THR A 71 5.29 15.20 5.71
CA THR A 71 4.85 14.79 7.05
C THR A 71 3.34 14.66 7.04
N TYR A 72 2.85 13.47 7.42
CA TYR A 72 1.43 13.15 7.39
C TYR A 72 0.95 12.80 8.79
N PRO A 73 -0.19 13.35 9.25
CA PRO A 73 -0.81 12.90 10.48
C PRO A 73 -1.24 11.44 10.34
N THR A 74 -1.08 10.65 11.40
CA THR A 74 -1.59 9.28 11.45
C THR A 74 -3.00 9.24 12.03
N THR A 75 -3.72 8.14 11.86
CA THR A 75 -5.04 7.96 12.47
C THR A 75 -5.02 8.17 14.00
N CYS A 76 -3.91 7.83 14.66
CA CYS A 76 -3.71 8.09 16.08
C CYS A 76 -3.81 9.60 16.42
N ALA A 77 -3.36 10.49 15.54
CA ALA A 77 -3.51 11.93 15.78
C ALA A 77 -4.95 12.46 15.72
N LYS A 78 -5.95 11.65 15.32
CA LYS A 78 -7.35 12.08 15.31
C LYS A 78 -7.91 12.30 16.74
N ASP A 79 -7.24 11.83 17.81
CA ASP A 79 -7.67 11.94 19.23
C ASP A 79 -9.16 11.55 19.47
N VAL A 80 -9.71 10.70 18.60
CA VAL A 80 -11.08 10.16 18.70
C VAL A 80 -11.01 8.66 18.94
N GLY A 81 -11.70 8.19 19.97
CA GLY A 81 -11.65 6.79 20.40
C GLY A 81 -10.55 6.54 21.44
N ALA A 82 -9.87 5.40 21.33
CA ALA A 82 -8.79 5.06 22.26
C ALA A 82 -7.59 6.00 22.04
N PRO A 83 -6.90 6.43 23.10
CA PRO A 83 -5.67 7.20 22.96
C PRO A 83 -4.60 6.36 22.25
N CYS A 84 -3.71 7.03 21.50
CA CYS A 84 -2.54 6.39 20.91
C CYS A 84 -1.76 5.58 21.93
N ALA A 85 -1.24 4.43 21.52
CA ALA A 85 -0.22 3.77 22.32
C ALA A 85 1.01 4.69 22.49
N ALA A 86 1.75 4.50 23.59
CA ALA A 86 2.90 5.37 23.91
C ALA A 86 4.01 5.35 22.83
N ASP A 87 4.07 4.27 22.06
CA ASP A 87 5.00 4.04 20.96
C ASP A 87 4.37 4.24 19.58
N GLU A 88 3.10 4.65 19.51
CA GLU A 88 2.42 4.91 18.24
C GLU A 88 2.68 6.35 17.76
N PRO A 89 3.31 6.53 16.60
CA PRO A 89 3.66 7.85 16.11
C PRO A 89 2.41 8.60 15.67
N ARG A 90 2.22 9.83 16.17
CA ARG A 90 1.15 10.75 15.76
C ARG A 90 1.32 11.30 14.33
N GLN A 91 2.53 11.22 13.79
CA GLN A 91 2.83 11.64 12.43
C GLN A 91 3.89 10.71 11.83
N VAL A 92 3.85 10.55 10.52
CA VAL A 92 4.87 9.83 9.75
C VAL A 92 5.55 10.80 8.80
N GLU A 93 6.88 10.78 8.81
CA GLU A 93 7.71 11.51 7.85
C GLU A 93 8.13 10.57 6.73
N LEU A 94 7.70 10.89 5.51
CA LEU A 94 8.10 10.21 4.29
C LEU A 94 9.24 11.01 3.64
N LYS A 95 10.44 10.42 3.64
CA LYS A 95 11.64 11.04 3.05
C LYS A 95 11.71 10.89 1.53
N ALA A 96 11.00 9.91 1.00
CA ALA A 96 10.87 9.56 -0.41
C ALA A 96 9.40 9.18 -0.69
N PRO A 97 8.97 9.07 -1.96
CA PRO A 97 7.64 8.58 -2.27
C PRO A 97 7.40 7.21 -1.63
N ALA A 98 6.28 7.03 -0.95
CA ALA A 98 5.89 5.75 -0.34
C ALA A 98 4.74 5.11 -1.12
N LEU A 99 4.61 3.79 -1.02
CA LEU A 99 3.43 3.10 -1.54
C LEU A 99 2.23 3.42 -0.65
N ALA A 100 1.25 4.13 -1.20
CA ALA A 100 -0.05 4.34 -0.59
C ALA A 100 -1.04 3.29 -1.07
N PHE A 101 -1.97 2.89 -0.21
CA PHE A 101 -3.06 2.00 -0.56
C PHE A 101 -4.27 2.22 0.33
N GLY A 102 -5.43 1.79 -0.13
CA GLY A 102 -6.67 2.06 0.56
C GLY A 102 -7.89 1.53 -0.18
N THR A 103 -9.06 1.87 0.34
CA THR A 103 -10.34 1.76 -0.38
C THR A 103 -10.95 3.15 -0.51
N GLU A 104 -11.73 3.37 -1.57
CA GLU A 104 -12.39 4.67 -1.82
C GLU A 104 -13.30 5.14 -0.66
N GLU A 105 -13.72 4.23 0.23
CA GLU A 105 -14.75 4.52 1.23
C GLU A 105 -14.27 4.78 2.66
N ALA A 106 -13.02 4.47 3.05
CA ALA A 106 -12.69 4.54 4.48
C ALA A 106 -11.23 4.65 4.92
N SER A 107 -10.23 4.46 4.07
CA SER A 107 -8.86 4.36 4.62
C SER A 107 -7.75 4.65 3.63
N LEU A 108 -6.79 5.49 4.03
CA LEU A 108 -5.50 5.64 3.37
C LEU A 108 -4.39 5.13 4.31
N ALA A 109 -3.60 4.17 3.83
CA ALA A 109 -2.38 3.72 4.47
C ALA A 109 -1.17 3.99 3.58
N VAL A 110 -0.01 4.05 4.19
CA VAL A 110 1.29 4.01 3.51
C VAL A 110 2.13 2.84 4.01
N ALA A 111 2.87 2.23 3.10
CA ALA A 111 3.89 1.23 3.39
C ALA A 111 5.25 1.92 3.54
N VAL A 112 5.81 1.93 4.75
CA VAL A 112 7.08 2.58 5.07
C VAL A 112 8.16 1.53 5.23
N TRP A 113 9.27 1.68 4.50
CA TRP A 113 10.41 0.78 4.61
C TRP A 113 11.15 0.95 5.95
N THR A 114 11.32 -0.14 6.70
CA THR A 114 12.01 -0.15 8.01
C THR A 114 13.48 -0.57 7.93
N GLY A 115 13.99 -0.86 6.72
CA GLY A 115 15.32 -1.45 6.51
C GLY A 115 15.30 -2.95 6.24
N ASP A 116 14.22 -3.64 6.65
CA ASP A 116 14.04 -5.08 6.48
C ASP A 116 12.65 -5.47 5.95
N ARG A 117 11.61 -4.67 6.23
CA ARG A 117 10.24 -4.90 5.77
C ARG A 117 9.48 -3.59 5.53
N PHE A 118 8.32 -3.69 4.89
CA PHE A 118 7.36 -2.59 4.85
C PHE A 118 6.46 -2.63 6.09
N ALA A 119 6.50 -1.59 6.90
CA ALA A 119 5.55 -1.35 7.97
C ALA A 119 4.36 -0.57 7.44
N VAL A 120 3.13 -0.97 7.81
CA VAL A 120 1.91 -0.26 7.42
C VAL A 120 1.62 0.83 8.44
N THR A 121 1.38 2.05 7.95
CA THR A 121 0.95 3.18 8.77
C THR A 121 -0.32 3.78 8.17
N TRP A 122 -1.38 3.84 8.98
CA TRP A 122 -2.64 4.45 8.59
C TRP A 122 -2.56 5.97 8.74
N LEU A 123 -2.86 6.67 7.65
CA LEU A 123 -2.89 8.12 7.62
C LEU A 123 -4.24 8.61 8.12
N ASN A 124 -4.23 9.82 8.65
CA ASN A 124 -5.43 10.61 8.88
C ASN A 124 -5.80 11.27 7.55
N ASP A 125 -6.83 10.70 6.91
CA ASP A 125 -7.57 11.29 5.80
C ASP A 125 -8.62 12.31 6.28
#